data_AF-M0CE91-F1
#
_entry.id   AF-M0CE91-F1
#
_cell.length_a   1.000
_cell.length_b   1.000
_cell.length_c   1.000
_cell.angle_alpha   90.00
_cell.angle_beta   90.00
_cell.angle_gamma   90.00
#
_symmetry.space_group_name_H-M   'P 1'
#
loop_
_entity.id
_entity.type
_entity.pdbx_description
1 polymer ?
#
loop_
_entity_poly.entity_id
_entity_poly.type
_entity_poly.pdbx_seq_one_letter_code
_entity_poly.pdbx_strand_id
1 'polypeptide(L)'
;MDRRTFIGATGIGVGLTGCLDTNRTDSSGGNGTGDATKPRDSTDAATDSDERRVGTTDSSDTDGSSDGSSKTDAETDESDDPSEMCIRDRSKTDAETDESDDPGDGTSDSKRDVAFDSCTRATVTGSFEDGDVALASTGFYDDGLYGNTLLEDGVVFGTDVDAPFSGTVVFEIADGSTVRERDGEIVVEISEYGSDGTVISSLTTRRADYERVTPTHENPHASDCLSDLAPDDG
;
A
#
# COMPACT_ATOMS: atom_id res chain seq x y z
N MET A 1 16.87 -21.12 16.81
CA MET A 1 15.79 -21.88 16.15
C MET A 1 15.46 -21.09 14.91
N ASP A 2 15.98 -21.51 13.74
CA ASP A 2 15.70 -20.86 12.47
C ASP A 2 14.28 -21.18 12.01
N ARG A 3 13.45 -20.16 11.86
CA ARG A 3 12.21 -20.24 11.10
C ARG A 3 12.19 -19.08 10.12
N ARG A 4 12.59 -19.40 8.89
CA ARG A 4 12.30 -18.60 7.71
C ARG A 4 10.87 -18.91 7.31
N THR A 5 9.98 -17.94 7.41
CA THR A 5 8.73 -17.94 6.66
C THR A 5 8.70 -16.64 5.86
N PHE A 6 8.94 -16.79 4.56
CA PHE A 6 8.79 -15.73 3.57
C PHE A 6 7.37 -15.80 3.03
N ILE A 7 6.69 -14.66 2.97
CA ILE A 7 5.61 -14.44 2.01
C ILE A 7 5.97 -13.17 1.25
N GLY A 8 6.73 -13.31 0.17
CA GLY A 8 6.72 -12.30 -0.88
C GLY A 8 5.34 -12.33 -1.53
N ALA A 9 4.57 -11.26 -1.41
CA ALA A 9 3.39 -11.06 -2.22
C ALA A 9 3.85 -10.91 -3.67
N THR A 10 3.82 -12.01 -4.42
CA THR A 10 3.94 -11.95 -5.87
C THR A 10 2.66 -11.29 -6.37
N GLY A 11 2.74 -10.00 -6.67
CA GLY A 11 1.72 -9.30 -7.45
C GLY A 11 1.53 -10.06 -8.76
N ILE A 12 0.43 -10.80 -8.86
CA ILE A 12 -0.01 -11.40 -10.11
C ILE A 12 -0.50 -10.25 -10.97
N GLY A 13 0.38 -9.78 -11.86
CA GLY A 13 -0.01 -8.90 -12.96
C GLY A 13 -1.17 -9.55 -13.70
N VAL A 14 -2.30 -8.86 -13.73
CA VAL A 14 -3.52 -9.27 -14.42
C VAL A 14 -3.24 -9.17 -15.93
N GLY A 15 -2.72 -10.25 -16.50
CA GLY A 15 -2.68 -10.47 -17.94
C GLY A 15 -4.10 -10.78 -18.44
N LEU A 16 -4.65 -9.86 -19.21
CA LEU A 16 -5.93 -10.02 -19.88
C LEU A 16 -5.91 -11.17 -20.90
N THR A 17 -7.06 -11.86 -20.96
CA THR A 17 -7.61 -12.73 -22.03
C THR A 17 -7.05 -14.14 -22.23
N GLY A 18 -7.84 -15.13 -21.80
CA GLY A 18 -7.77 -16.53 -22.24
C GLY A 18 -9.08 -17.23 -21.86
N CYS A 19 -9.79 -17.74 -22.87
CA CYS A 19 -11.20 -18.13 -22.80
C CYS A 19 -11.52 -19.25 -21.81
N LEU A 20 -12.70 -19.13 -21.18
CA LEU A 20 -13.40 -20.22 -20.49
C LEU A 20 -13.68 -21.37 -21.45
N ASP A 21 -13.07 -22.53 -21.24
CA ASP A 21 -13.61 -23.81 -21.68
C ASP A 21 -14.21 -24.53 -20.47
N THR A 22 -15.52 -24.41 -20.33
CA THR A 22 -16.31 -25.29 -19.46
C THR A 22 -16.68 -26.51 -20.26
N ASN A 23 -15.93 -27.61 -20.11
CA ASN A 23 -16.47 -28.91 -20.44
C ASN A 23 -16.28 -29.91 -19.31
N ARG A 24 -17.45 -30.41 -18.90
CA ARG A 24 -17.74 -31.29 -17.79
C ARG A 24 -17.80 -32.70 -18.33
N THR A 25 -17.04 -33.62 -17.75
CA THR A 25 -17.39 -35.04 -17.73
C THR A 25 -16.90 -35.67 -16.44
N ASP A 26 -17.85 -35.93 -15.54
CA ASP A 26 -17.74 -36.95 -14.50
C ASP A 26 -17.54 -38.33 -15.15
N SER A 27 -16.58 -39.12 -14.68
CA SER A 27 -16.69 -40.59 -14.66
C SER A 27 -15.64 -41.23 -13.75
N SER A 28 -16.18 -42.16 -12.98
CA SER A 28 -15.61 -43.01 -11.95
C SER A 28 -14.44 -43.90 -12.38
N GLY A 29 -13.57 -44.21 -11.41
CA GLY A 29 -13.21 -45.60 -11.13
C GLY A 29 -11.74 -45.99 -11.34
N GLY A 30 -11.07 -46.28 -10.21
CA GLY A 30 -10.53 -47.63 -10.01
C GLY A 30 -9.03 -47.87 -10.21
N ASN A 31 -8.40 -48.15 -9.06
CA ASN A 31 -7.45 -49.23 -8.79
C ASN A 31 -5.98 -49.06 -9.20
N GLY A 32 -5.11 -49.10 -8.18
CA GLY A 32 -3.67 -48.87 -8.29
C GLY A 32 -2.84 -50.12 -8.58
N THR A 33 -1.54 -49.87 -8.65
CA THR A 33 -0.45 -50.82 -8.33
C THR A 33 0.83 -49.99 -8.23
N GLY A 34 1.60 -50.19 -7.15
CA GLY A 34 2.93 -49.60 -7.03
C GLY A 34 3.95 -50.38 -7.84
N ASP A 35 5.05 -49.73 -8.20
CA ASP A 35 6.39 -50.29 -8.06
C ASP A 35 7.42 -49.16 -8.14
N ALA A 36 8.48 -49.30 -7.37
CA ALA A 36 9.58 -48.39 -7.24
C ALA A 36 10.65 -48.72 -8.29
N THR A 37 11.12 -47.76 -9.09
CA THR A 37 12.50 -47.81 -9.59
C THR A 37 13.04 -46.43 -9.98
N LYS A 38 14.32 -46.24 -9.64
CA LYS A 38 15.18 -45.04 -9.70
C LYS A 38 15.35 -44.39 -11.08
N PRO A 39 15.86 -43.13 -11.13
CA PRO A 39 15.90 -42.32 -12.35
C PRO A 39 17.04 -42.74 -13.28
N ARG A 40 16.83 -42.53 -14.58
CA ARG A 40 17.88 -42.53 -15.59
C ARG A 40 17.85 -41.21 -16.35
N ASP A 41 19.01 -40.55 -16.27
CA ASP A 41 19.55 -39.60 -17.23
C ASP A 41 19.26 -40.01 -18.68
N SER A 42 18.82 -39.06 -19.49
CA SER A 42 19.07 -39.02 -20.94
C SER A 42 18.84 -37.60 -21.43
N THR A 43 19.94 -36.87 -21.60
CA THR A 43 20.11 -35.79 -22.57
C THR A 43 19.68 -36.26 -23.96
N ASP A 44 18.84 -35.49 -24.65
CA ASP A 44 18.85 -35.45 -26.10
C ASP A 44 18.43 -34.06 -26.61
N ALA A 45 19.09 -33.64 -27.67
CA ALA A 45 19.12 -32.30 -28.23
C ALA A 45 18.33 -32.22 -29.56
N ALA A 46 18.24 -31.00 -30.10
CA ALA A 46 17.95 -30.63 -31.50
C ALA A 46 16.46 -30.39 -31.84
N THR A 47 16.06 -29.11 -32.03
CA THR A 47 15.87 -28.39 -33.32
C THR A 47 14.74 -28.92 -34.20
N ASP A 48 13.71 -28.11 -34.48
CA ASP A 48 13.51 -27.51 -35.82
C ASP A 48 12.38 -26.46 -35.78
N SER A 49 12.44 -25.55 -36.73
CA SER A 49 11.55 -24.42 -36.97
C SER A 49 10.30 -24.87 -37.72
N ASP A 50 9.17 -24.19 -37.52
CA ASP A 50 8.16 -24.12 -38.58
C ASP A 50 7.33 -22.84 -38.52
N GLU A 51 7.08 -22.32 -39.71
CA GLU A 51 6.63 -20.99 -40.03
C GLU A 51 5.09 -20.87 -40.15
N ARG A 52 4.62 -19.61 -40.06
CA ARG A 52 3.49 -19.02 -40.82
C ARG A 52 2.09 -19.65 -40.78
N ARG A 53 1.13 -18.84 -40.30
CA ARG A 53 -0.23 -18.63 -40.86
C ARG A 53 -0.67 -17.21 -40.43
N VAL A 54 -0.70 -16.19 -41.28
CA VAL A 54 -1.68 -15.86 -42.33
C VAL A 54 -3.12 -16.13 -41.90
N GLY A 55 -3.83 -15.06 -41.55
CA GLY A 55 -5.26 -15.03 -41.28
C GLY A 55 -5.76 -13.59 -41.26
N THR A 56 -5.83 -12.98 -42.43
CA THR A 56 -6.62 -11.77 -42.70
C THR A 56 -8.10 -12.11 -42.65
N THR A 57 -8.89 -11.39 -41.85
CA THR A 57 -10.34 -11.28 -42.06
C THR A 57 -10.82 -9.87 -41.78
N ASP A 58 -11.56 -9.42 -42.78
CA ASP A 58 -12.14 -8.12 -43.05
C ASP A 58 -13.38 -7.78 -42.20
N SER A 59 -13.60 -6.47 -42.07
CA SER A 59 -14.89 -5.75 -42.12
C SER A 59 -15.92 -5.93 -40.99
N SER A 60 -16.28 -4.83 -40.30
CA SER A 60 -17.49 -4.03 -40.60
C SER A 60 -17.81 -2.97 -39.51
N ASP A 61 -17.75 -1.70 -39.93
CA ASP A 61 -18.65 -0.54 -39.71
C ASP A 61 -19.47 -0.29 -38.41
N THR A 62 -19.51 1.02 -38.06
CA THR A 62 -20.61 1.81 -37.41
C THR A 62 -20.93 1.52 -35.92
N ASP A 63 -21.06 2.49 -35.01
CA ASP A 63 -21.77 3.78 -35.06
C ASP A 63 -21.11 4.86 -34.20
N GLY A 64 -21.13 6.09 -34.70
CA GLY A 64 -20.88 7.30 -33.93
C GLY A 64 -22.12 7.77 -33.16
N SER A 65 -21.91 8.47 -32.05
CA SER A 65 -22.89 9.40 -31.50
C SER A 65 -22.16 10.56 -30.86
N SER A 66 -22.44 11.74 -31.42
CA SER A 66 -22.01 13.05 -30.98
C SER A 66 -23.04 13.69 -30.04
N ASP A 67 -22.55 14.74 -29.37
CA ASP A 67 -23.25 15.96 -28.97
C ASP A 67 -24.15 15.96 -27.71
N GLY A 68 -23.90 16.97 -26.86
CA GLY A 68 -24.92 17.43 -25.92
C GLY A 68 -24.46 18.29 -24.76
N SER A 69 -23.97 19.50 -25.04
CA SER A 69 -23.70 20.61 -24.12
C SER A 69 -24.70 20.77 -22.96
N SER A 70 -24.22 21.26 -21.80
CA SER A 70 -24.91 22.31 -21.03
C SER A 70 -23.93 23.02 -20.09
N LYS A 71 -23.59 24.26 -20.48
CA LYS A 71 -23.05 25.30 -19.61
C LYS A 71 -24.21 25.98 -18.90
N THR A 72 -24.07 26.28 -17.61
CA THR A 72 -24.87 27.32 -16.95
C THR A 72 -23.93 28.19 -16.14
N ASP A 73 -23.80 29.42 -16.64
CA ASP A 73 -23.17 30.57 -16.00
C ASP A 73 -24.04 31.12 -14.85
N ALA A 74 -23.31 31.55 -13.81
CA ALA A 74 -23.43 32.76 -13.01
C ALA A 74 -24.80 33.38 -12.64
N GLU A 75 -24.86 33.80 -11.36
CA GLU A 75 -25.11 35.17 -10.87
C GLU A 75 -25.98 35.12 -9.60
N THR A 76 -25.44 35.53 -8.45
CA THR A 76 -26.26 36.07 -7.36
C THR A 76 -25.47 37.15 -6.62
N ASP A 77 -25.56 38.34 -7.21
CA ASP A 77 -25.93 39.62 -6.60
C ASP A 77 -25.41 39.96 -5.20
N GLU A 78 -24.60 41.02 -5.22
CA GLU A 78 -24.13 41.81 -4.09
C GLU A 78 -25.29 42.48 -3.35
N SER A 79 -25.17 42.62 -2.03
CA SER A 79 -25.91 43.63 -1.30
C SER A 79 -24.99 44.27 -0.27
N ASP A 80 -24.50 45.44 -0.67
CA ASP A 80 -23.92 46.50 0.14
C ASP A 80 -24.92 46.95 1.23
N ASP A 81 -24.51 46.97 2.51
CA ASP A 81 -24.87 48.07 3.42
C ASP A 81 -23.83 48.19 4.58
N PRO A 82 -23.17 49.34 4.72
CA PRO A 82 -22.17 49.61 5.75
C PRO A 82 -22.76 50.45 6.89
N SER A 83 -22.62 50.03 8.16
CA SER A 83 -22.72 50.94 9.33
C SER A 83 -22.36 50.27 10.66
N GLU A 84 -21.20 50.66 11.20
CA GLU A 84 -21.06 51.25 12.54
C GLU A 84 -21.48 50.44 13.79
N MET A 85 -20.44 49.91 14.45
CA MET A 85 -20.07 50.22 15.85
C MET A 85 -21.17 50.17 16.94
N CYS A 86 -21.06 49.18 17.82
CA CYS A 86 -21.40 49.31 19.23
C CYS A 86 -20.31 48.66 20.09
N ILE A 87 -19.32 49.46 20.49
CA ILE A 87 -18.46 49.17 21.63
C ILE A 87 -19.30 49.37 22.91
N ARG A 88 -19.46 48.31 23.71
CA ARG A 88 -19.73 48.36 25.16
C ARG A 88 -18.89 47.27 25.81
N ASP A 89 -17.75 47.63 26.39
CA ASP A 89 -17.57 48.02 27.80
C ASP A 89 -17.77 46.86 28.80
N ARG A 90 -16.60 46.29 29.14
CA ARG A 90 -16.19 45.73 30.43
C ARG A 90 -17.28 45.21 31.37
N SER A 91 -17.31 43.90 31.54
CA SER A 91 -17.51 43.29 32.85
C SER A 91 -16.66 42.02 32.93
N LYS A 92 -15.67 42.05 33.83
CA LYS A 92 -14.90 40.87 34.23
C LYS A 92 -15.86 39.86 34.85
N THR A 93 -15.84 38.63 34.36
CA THR A 93 -16.15 37.46 35.17
C THR A 93 -15.24 36.37 34.63
N ASP A 94 -14.28 35.96 35.47
CA ASP A 94 -13.55 34.70 35.35
C ASP A 94 -14.56 33.60 35.04
N ALA A 95 -14.59 33.17 33.79
CA ALA A 95 -15.12 31.88 33.41
C ALA A 95 -13.87 31.06 33.10
N GLU A 96 -13.50 30.25 34.10
CA GLU A 96 -12.63 29.10 33.97
C GLU A 96 -12.84 28.48 32.58
N THR A 97 -11.75 28.30 31.83
CA THR A 97 -11.74 27.46 30.65
C THR A 97 -12.08 26.05 31.11
N ASP A 98 -13.38 25.74 31.11
CA ASP A 98 -13.90 24.39 31.17
C ASP A 98 -13.49 23.77 29.83
N GLU A 99 -12.25 23.26 29.80
CA GLU A 99 -11.78 22.30 28.81
C GLU A 99 -12.84 21.21 28.82
N SER A 100 -13.77 21.29 27.87
CA SER A 100 -14.73 20.23 27.64
C SER A 100 -13.92 19.06 27.14
N ASP A 101 -13.49 18.20 28.06
CA ASP A 101 -13.19 16.80 27.82
C ASP A 101 -14.41 16.22 27.10
N ASP A 102 -14.38 16.27 25.77
CA ASP A 102 -15.29 15.53 24.91
C ASP A 102 -14.88 14.04 25.02
N PRO A 103 -15.65 13.17 25.71
CA PRO A 103 -15.38 11.75 25.72
C PRO A 103 -16.13 11.15 24.54
N GLY A 104 -15.71 11.53 23.34
CA GLY A 104 -16.38 11.24 22.09
C GLY A 104 -15.46 10.62 21.06
N ASP A 105 -14.87 9.46 21.35
CA ASP A 105 -14.93 8.32 20.43
C ASP A 105 -14.47 7.04 21.14
N GLY A 106 -15.33 6.03 21.14
CA GLY A 106 -15.09 4.72 21.74
C GLY A 106 -14.36 3.77 20.79
N THR A 107 -13.47 4.26 19.95
CA THR A 107 -12.47 3.41 19.31
C THR A 107 -11.35 3.23 20.33
N SER A 108 -10.99 1.99 20.63
CA SER A 108 -9.71 1.70 21.26
C SER A 108 -8.63 2.03 20.24
N ASP A 109 -8.39 3.33 20.04
CA ASP A 109 -7.18 3.85 19.48
C ASP A 109 -6.09 3.49 20.47
N SER A 110 -5.55 2.28 20.32
CA SER A 110 -4.23 1.94 20.84
C SER A 110 -3.34 3.10 20.42
N LYS A 111 -3.03 3.99 21.37
CA LYS A 111 -2.23 5.21 21.15
C LYS A 111 -0.83 4.75 20.79
N ARG A 112 -0.65 4.41 19.52
CA ARG A 112 0.65 4.12 18.93
C ARG A 112 1.25 5.45 18.56
N ASP A 113 2.47 5.66 19.04
CA ASP A 113 3.26 6.82 18.69
C ASP A 113 3.96 6.53 17.37
N VAL A 114 3.85 7.43 16.40
CA VAL A 114 4.45 7.30 15.08
C VAL A 114 5.43 8.44 14.86
N ALA A 115 6.66 8.12 14.52
CA ALA A 115 7.71 9.09 14.22
C ALA A 115 8.39 8.77 12.88
N PHE A 116 8.69 9.82 12.12
CA PHE A 116 9.52 9.74 10.92
C PHE A 116 10.88 10.32 11.26
N ASP A 117 11.85 9.45 11.57
CA ASP A 117 13.19 9.85 11.99
C ASP A 117 14.02 10.42 10.83
N SER A 118 13.78 9.93 9.62
CA SER A 118 14.39 10.42 8.38
C SER A 118 13.52 10.05 7.16
N CYS A 119 13.96 10.42 5.95
CA CYS A 119 13.34 9.99 4.70
C CYS A 119 13.29 8.47 4.54
N THR A 120 14.23 7.76 5.17
CA THR A 120 14.42 6.31 5.00
C THR A 120 14.16 5.52 6.27
N ARG A 121 13.75 6.18 7.37
CA ARG A 121 13.53 5.53 8.66
C ARG A 121 12.33 6.10 9.40
N ALA A 122 11.47 5.21 9.87
CA ALA A 122 10.31 5.56 10.67
C ALA A 122 10.09 4.55 11.81
N THR A 123 9.42 4.96 12.87
CA THR A 123 9.18 4.12 14.04
C THR A 123 7.73 4.20 14.49
N VAL A 124 7.21 3.06 14.98
CA VAL A 124 5.89 2.93 15.59
C VAL A 124 6.05 2.29 16.96
N THR A 125 5.76 3.02 18.03
CA THR A 125 5.87 2.52 19.40
C THR A 125 4.50 2.34 20.02
N GLY A 126 4.25 1.18 20.64
CA GLY A 126 3.00 0.93 21.34
C GLY A 126 2.77 -0.53 21.66
N SER A 127 1.49 -0.87 21.83
CA SER A 127 1.04 -2.25 21.99
C SER A 127 0.26 -2.70 20.77
N PHE A 128 0.42 -3.97 20.42
CA PHE A 128 -0.13 -4.59 19.23
C PHE A 128 -0.74 -5.95 19.61
N GLU A 129 -2.02 -6.09 19.33
CA GLU A 129 -2.81 -7.30 19.55
C GLU A 129 -2.79 -8.20 18.31
N ASP A 130 -3.35 -9.41 18.44
CA ASP A 130 -3.54 -10.31 17.30
C ASP A 130 -4.39 -9.64 16.21
N GLY A 131 -3.89 -9.67 14.97
CA GLY A 131 -4.53 -9.02 13.83
C GLY A 131 -4.20 -7.52 13.68
N ASP A 132 -3.48 -6.90 14.61
CA ASP A 132 -2.96 -5.55 14.37
C ASP A 132 -1.94 -5.54 13.23
N VAL A 133 -1.69 -4.35 12.69
CA VAL A 133 -0.80 -4.17 11.54
C VAL A 133 0.17 -3.03 11.77
N ALA A 134 1.34 -3.12 11.15
CA ALA A 134 2.24 -1.99 10.96
C ALA A 134 2.86 -2.14 9.58
N LEU A 135 2.44 -1.30 8.63
CA LEU A 135 2.94 -1.31 7.26
C LEU A 135 3.45 0.07 6.85
N ALA A 136 4.47 0.08 6.00
CA ALA A 136 4.98 1.24 5.30
C ALA A 136 4.46 1.28 3.88
N SER A 137 4.28 2.50 3.39
CA SER A 137 4.18 2.81 1.97
C SER A 137 5.40 3.62 1.59
N THR A 138 5.93 3.40 0.39
CA THR A 138 7.12 4.09 -0.08
C THR A 138 6.83 4.89 -1.34
N GLY A 139 7.63 5.91 -1.59
CA GLY A 139 7.75 6.57 -2.89
C GLY A 139 9.19 6.46 -3.37
N PHE A 140 9.40 6.31 -4.68
CA PHE A 140 10.71 6.12 -5.26
C PHE A 140 10.78 6.64 -6.69
N TYR A 141 12.00 6.85 -7.18
CA TYR A 141 12.28 7.11 -8.60
C TYR A 141 13.12 5.99 -9.18
N ASP A 142 12.68 5.47 -10.32
CA ASP A 142 13.38 4.43 -11.09
C ASP A 142 13.54 4.91 -12.54
N ASP A 143 14.79 5.03 -12.99
CA ASP A 143 15.13 5.64 -14.28
C ASP A 143 14.41 7.00 -14.51
N GLY A 144 14.30 7.82 -13.45
CA GLY A 144 13.61 9.11 -13.48
C GLY A 144 12.08 9.06 -13.51
N LEU A 145 11.46 7.89 -13.41
CA LEU A 145 10.00 7.72 -13.31
C LEU A 145 9.58 7.52 -11.84
N TYR A 146 8.54 8.25 -11.42
CA TYR A 146 7.98 8.08 -10.08
C TYR A 146 7.20 6.78 -9.96
N GLY A 147 7.49 6.02 -8.91
CA GLY A 147 6.73 4.86 -8.45
C GLY A 147 6.41 4.95 -6.96
N ASN A 148 5.45 4.14 -6.52
CA ASN A 148 5.09 4.05 -5.11
C ASN A 148 4.63 2.63 -4.74
N THR A 149 4.95 2.20 -3.52
CA THR A 149 4.36 1.00 -2.91
C THR A 149 3.25 1.43 -1.95
N LEU A 150 2.15 0.67 -1.90
CA LEU A 150 1.02 0.96 -1.01
C LEU A 150 0.78 -0.23 -0.10
N LEU A 151 1.12 -0.06 1.19
CA LEU A 151 0.86 -1.05 2.23
C LEU A 151 1.46 -2.43 1.92
N GLU A 152 2.63 -2.46 1.29
CA GLU A 152 3.28 -3.69 0.85
C GLU A 152 4.27 -4.22 1.90
N ASP A 153 5.02 -3.33 2.53
CA ASP A 153 6.08 -3.70 3.46
C ASP A 153 5.63 -3.54 4.91
N GLY A 154 5.68 -4.62 5.69
CA GLY A 154 5.26 -4.54 7.08
C GLY A 154 5.06 -5.88 7.74
N VAL A 155 4.34 -5.82 8.86
CA VAL A 155 3.99 -7.00 9.66
C VAL A 155 2.53 -6.95 10.07
N VAL A 156 1.94 -8.15 10.12
CA VAL A 156 0.69 -8.44 10.77
C VAL A 156 0.98 -9.18 12.08
N PHE A 157 0.59 -8.60 13.20
CA PHE A 157 0.77 -9.20 14.52
C PHE A 157 -0.12 -10.44 14.66
N GLY A 158 0.45 -11.52 15.19
CA GLY A 158 -0.15 -12.85 15.29
C GLY A 158 -0.04 -13.71 14.03
N THR A 159 0.31 -13.11 12.88
CA THR A 159 0.57 -13.84 11.63
C THR A 159 2.05 -13.87 11.29
N ASP A 160 2.68 -12.69 11.23
CA ASP A 160 4.09 -12.54 10.85
C ASP A 160 5.02 -12.47 12.07
N VAL A 161 4.53 -11.87 13.17
CA VAL A 161 5.25 -11.71 14.45
C VAL A 161 4.35 -12.15 15.60
N ASP A 162 4.92 -12.61 16.71
CA ASP A 162 4.13 -13.10 17.84
C ASP A 162 3.31 -11.97 18.49
N ALA A 163 2.04 -12.25 18.83
CA ALA A 163 1.14 -11.34 19.52
C ALA A 163 0.69 -11.92 20.88
N PRO A 164 0.41 -11.08 21.91
CA PRO A 164 0.53 -9.63 21.90
C PRO A 164 1.99 -9.16 21.97
N PHE A 165 2.30 -8.08 21.26
CA PHE A 165 3.60 -7.42 21.28
C PHE A 165 3.50 -6.04 21.93
N SER A 166 4.49 -5.66 22.72
CA SER A 166 4.62 -4.31 23.25
C SER A 166 6.06 -3.86 23.10
N GLY A 167 6.27 -2.78 22.36
CA GLY A 167 7.60 -2.33 21.98
C GLY A 167 7.55 -1.38 20.80
N THR A 168 8.65 -1.35 20.05
CA THR A 168 8.82 -0.47 18.89
C THR A 168 8.99 -1.28 17.61
N VAL A 169 8.27 -0.90 16.57
CA VAL A 169 8.50 -1.35 15.20
C VAL A 169 9.31 -0.28 14.48
N VAL A 170 10.45 -0.64 13.92
CA VAL A 170 11.34 0.23 13.16
C VAL A 170 11.24 -0.16 11.70
N PHE A 171 10.90 0.78 10.84
CA PHE A 171 10.96 0.65 9.39
C PHE A 171 12.23 1.31 8.90
N GLU A 172 13.04 0.61 8.12
CA GLU A 172 14.24 1.18 7.50
C GLU A 172 14.43 0.68 6.07
N ILE A 173 14.83 1.59 5.17
CA ILE A 173 15.24 1.22 3.82
C ILE A 173 16.62 0.55 3.88
N ALA A 174 16.76 -0.61 3.26
CA ALA A 174 17.98 -1.41 3.19
C ALA A 174 18.07 -2.19 1.86
N ASP A 175 19.18 -2.90 1.64
CA ASP A 175 19.44 -3.68 0.41
C ASP A 175 18.47 -4.86 0.16
N GLY A 176 17.47 -5.07 1.02
CA GLY A 176 16.52 -6.16 0.88
C GLY A 176 15.32 -6.01 1.81
N SER A 177 14.39 -6.98 1.72
CA SER A 177 13.18 -7.03 2.53
C SER A 177 13.29 -8.16 3.56
N THR A 178 13.30 -7.81 4.85
CA THR A 178 13.42 -8.78 5.95
C THR A 178 12.85 -8.23 7.25
N VAL A 179 12.16 -9.06 8.01
CA VAL A 179 11.71 -8.74 9.37
C VAL A 179 12.65 -9.39 10.39
N ARG A 180 13.11 -8.60 11.37
CA ARG A 180 14.00 -9.05 12.44
C ARG A 180 13.40 -8.71 13.79
N GLU A 181 13.10 -9.73 14.57
CA GLU A 181 12.57 -9.58 15.93
C GLU A 181 13.70 -9.57 16.95
N ARG A 182 13.60 -8.67 17.93
CA ARG A 182 14.48 -8.51 19.09
C ARG A 182 13.62 -8.28 20.34
N ASP A 183 14.24 -8.34 21.51
CA ASP A 183 13.55 -8.04 22.77
C ASP A 183 13.03 -6.59 22.78
N GLY A 184 11.71 -6.44 22.57
CA GLY A 184 11.01 -5.15 22.57
C GLY A 184 11.17 -4.30 21.30
N GLU A 185 11.81 -4.83 20.26
CA GLU A 185 12.02 -4.12 18.98
C GLU A 185 11.80 -5.09 17.80
N ILE A 186 11.03 -4.66 16.81
CA ILE A 186 10.88 -5.35 15.53
C ILE A 186 11.46 -4.43 14.47
N VAL A 187 12.40 -4.91 13.67
CA VAL A 187 12.97 -4.15 12.56
C VAL A 187 12.44 -4.72 11.25
N VAL A 188 11.76 -3.89 10.47
CA VAL A 188 11.26 -4.18 9.12
C VAL A 188 12.20 -3.48 8.14
N GLU A 189 13.09 -4.26 7.54
CA GLU A 189 13.94 -3.83 6.43
C GLU A 189 13.07 -3.81 5.17
N ILE A 190 13.01 -2.66 4.51
CA ILE A 190 12.26 -2.39 3.27
C ILE A 190 13.29 -2.32 2.14
N SER A 191 13.01 -2.96 1.00
CA SER A 191 13.93 -2.92 -0.13
C SER A 191 13.99 -1.54 -0.77
N GLU A 192 15.15 -1.19 -1.34
CA GLU A 192 15.23 -0.09 -2.30
C GLU A 192 14.51 -0.48 -3.60
N TYR A 193 13.46 0.26 -3.95
CA TYR A 193 12.60 -0.01 -5.11
C TYR A 193 13.06 0.70 -6.38
N GLY A 194 13.62 1.90 -6.24
CA GLY A 194 14.02 2.74 -7.36
C GLY A 194 15.53 2.95 -7.43
N SER A 195 16.09 2.94 -8.64
CA SER A 195 17.52 3.18 -8.89
C SER A 195 18.03 4.54 -8.37
N ASP A 196 17.15 5.54 -8.33
CA ASP A 196 17.49 6.90 -7.90
C ASP A 196 17.26 7.10 -6.38
N GLY A 197 16.62 6.13 -5.72
CA GLY A 197 16.39 6.10 -4.28
C GLY A 197 14.94 5.80 -3.91
N THR A 198 14.72 5.49 -2.63
CA THR A 198 13.41 5.16 -2.06
C THR A 198 13.22 5.86 -0.72
N VAL A 199 12.02 6.37 -0.47
CA VAL A 199 11.65 7.05 0.78
C VAL A 199 10.40 6.43 1.38
N ILE A 200 10.31 6.45 2.71
CA ILE A 200 9.08 6.07 3.43
C ILE A 200 8.13 7.26 3.36
N SER A 201 7.03 7.12 2.63
CA SER A 201 6.06 8.19 2.39
C SER A 201 4.94 8.22 3.43
N SER A 202 4.57 7.06 3.98
CA SER A 202 3.55 6.97 5.03
C SER A 202 3.58 5.63 5.77
N LEU A 203 2.91 5.58 6.91
CA LEU A 203 2.70 4.37 7.71
C LEU A 203 1.20 4.10 7.95
N THR A 204 0.86 2.82 8.06
CA THR A 204 -0.47 2.33 8.39
C THR A 204 -0.41 1.39 9.57
N THR A 205 -1.07 1.78 10.65
CA THR A 205 -1.04 1.01 11.90
C THR A 205 -2.38 0.38 12.25
N ARG A 206 -3.46 0.79 11.57
CA ARG A 206 -4.82 0.32 11.87
C ARG A 206 -5.27 -0.69 10.83
N ARG A 207 -5.79 -1.84 11.31
CA ARG A 207 -6.34 -2.90 10.45
C ARG A 207 -7.44 -2.38 9.52
N ALA A 208 -8.36 -1.58 10.07
CA ALA A 208 -9.49 -1.06 9.31
C ALA A 208 -9.07 -0.18 8.13
N ASP A 209 -7.95 0.54 8.25
CA ASP A 209 -7.43 1.42 7.20
C ASP A 209 -6.59 0.65 6.19
N TYR A 210 -5.86 -0.38 6.64
CA TYR A 210 -5.23 -1.35 5.75
C TYR A 210 -6.25 -2.01 4.82
N GLU A 211 -7.40 -2.45 5.35
CA GLU A 211 -8.48 -3.04 4.54
C GLU A 211 -9.11 -2.07 3.53
N ARG A 212 -9.00 -0.76 3.79
CA ARG A 212 -9.45 0.31 2.88
C ARG A 212 -8.34 0.83 1.98
N VAL A 213 -7.16 0.24 2.03
CA VAL A 213 -5.97 0.69 1.30
C VAL A 213 -5.67 2.18 1.56
N THR A 214 -5.85 2.62 2.82
CA THR A 214 -5.74 4.03 3.21
C THR A 214 -4.57 4.22 4.18
N PRO A 215 -3.52 4.98 3.79
CA PRO A 215 -2.48 5.40 4.72
C PRO A 215 -3.04 6.25 5.86
N THR A 216 -2.47 6.10 7.06
CA THR A 216 -2.99 6.80 8.26
C THR A 216 -2.03 7.83 8.85
N HIS A 217 -0.73 7.68 8.59
CA HIS A 217 0.30 8.59 9.09
C HIS A 217 1.18 8.97 7.91
N GLU A 218 0.97 10.16 7.34
CA GLU A 218 1.81 10.66 6.26
C GLU A 218 3.15 11.16 6.81
N ASN A 219 4.24 10.90 6.10
CA ASN A 219 5.53 11.47 6.43
C ASN A 219 5.51 12.97 6.10
N PRO A 220 5.64 13.87 7.09
CA PRO A 220 5.56 15.32 6.86
C PRO A 220 6.67 15.84 5.93
N HIS A 221 7.75 15.08 5.75
CA HIS A 221 8.88 15.42 4.90
C HIS A 221 8.88 14.64 3.57
N ALA A 222 7.85 13.83 3.27
CA ALA A 222 7.83 13.00 2.06
C ALA A 222 8.09 13.78 0.77
N SER A 223 7.48 14.97 0.65
CA SER A 223 7.63 15.80 -0.55
C SER A 223 9.05 16.33 -0.72
N ASP A 224 9.69 16.77 0.37
CA ASP A 224 11.08 17.24 0.35
C ASP A 224 12.02 16.07 0.05
N CYS A 225 11.83 14.94 0.75
CA CYS A 225 12.59 13.71 0.55
C CYS A 225 12.51 13.21 -0.90
N LEU A 226 11.34 13.26 -1.53
CA LEU A 226 11.17 12.87 -2.94
C LEU A 226 11.77 13.89 -3.90
N SER A 227 11.71 15.17 -3.58
CA SER A 227 12.29 16.23 -4.42
C SER A 227 13.81 16.10 -4.47
N ASP A 228 14.45 15.70 -3.37
CA ASP A 228 15.89 15.44 -3.32
C ASP A 228 16.33 14.24 -4.17
N LEU A 229 15.41 13.33 -4.51
CA LEU A 229 15.65 12.17 -5.38
C LEU A 229 15.25 12.41 -6.84
N ALA A 230 14.49 13.47 -7.12
CA ALA A 230 14.01 13.74 -8.45
C ALA A 230 15.19 14.01 -9.40
N PRO A 231 15.13 13.55 -10.66
CA PRO A 231 16.19 13.82 -11.63
C PRO A 231 16.36 15.33 -11.84
N ASP A 232 17.61 15.78 -11.94
CA ASP A 232 17.91 17.17 -12.30
C ASP A 232 17.30 17.50 -13.68
N ASP A 233 16.49 18.56 -13.75
CA ASP A 233 16.03 19.15 -15.01
C ASP A 233 17.23 19.79 -15.74
N GLY A 234 17.92 18.99 -16.57
CA GLY A 234 19.09 19.40 -17.36
C GLY A 234 18.82 20.40 -18.48
#